data_AF-A0ABD2NRR6-F1
#
_entry.id   AF-A0ABD2NRR6-F1
#
_cell.length_a   1.000
_cell.length_b   1.000
_cell.length_c   1.000
_cell.angle_alpha   90.00
_cell.angle_beta   90.00
_cell.angle_gamma   90.00
#
_symmetry.space_group_name_H-M   'P 1'
#
loop_
_entity.id
_entity.type
_entity.pdbx_description
1 polymer ?
#
loop_
_entity_poly.entity_id
_entity_poly.type
_entity_poly.pdbx_seq_one_letter_code
_entity_poly.pdbx_strand_id
1 'polypeptide(L)'
;MIPGSLLRGQKIFRQALFNSHDLLKPHGELVYLFLYKRVPVFECYRELSRIDRWKRYTEDFADFIPRYSGSDRISKLENDFAEANLKLVSYEFEKESIIFTSRRNLLSLHLTMNSIYQLVPEDHKKQFLDDYIKAVSVVNGIDFTDEEKLDDEIQMNYPVLTIHARKKNYEI
;
A
#
# COMPACT_ATOMS: atom_id res chain seq x y z
N MET A 1 3.00 17.91 -14.92
CA MET A 1 1.63 17.37 -15.07
C MET A 1 1.77 15.89 -15.34
N ILE A 2 1.66 15.03 -14.31
CA ILE A 2 1.67 13.57 -14.50
C ILE A 2 0.19 13.15 -14.54
N PRO A 3 -0.38 12.85 -15.72
CA PRO A 3 -1.79 12.52 -15.83
C PRO A 3 -2.00 11.05 -15.44
N GLY A 4 -2.85 10.80 -14.44
CA GLY A 4 -3.58 9.53 -14.33
C GLY A 4 -2.91 8.38 -13.56
N SER A 5 -2.03 8.63 -12.61
CA SER A 5 -1.37 7.58 -11.80
C SER A 5 -2.35 6.82 -10.89
N LEU A 6 -3.33 7.49 -10.28
CA LEU A 6 -4.30 6.89 -9.35
C LEU A 6 -5.29 5.92 -10.03
N LEU A 7 -5.77 6.28 -11.23
CA LEU A 7 -6.62 5.40 -12.03
C LEU A 7 -5.85 4.19 -12.60
N ARG A 8 -4.51 4.28 -12.74
CA ARG A 8 -3.70 3.13 -13.18
C ARG A 8 -3.70 2.02 -12.14
N GLY A 9 -3.48 2.29 -10.85
CA GLY A 9 -3.45 1.25 -9.82
C GLY A 9 -4.73 0.40 -9.75
N GLN A 10 -5.90 1.05 -9.83
CA GLN A 10 -7.19 0.36 -9.85
C GLN A 10 -7.45 -0.43 -11.14
N LYS A 11 -7.07 0.13 -12.30
CA LYS A 11 -7.16 -0.57 -13.59
C LYS A 11 -6.21 -1.77 -13.65
N ILE A 12 -5.02 -1.65 -13.07
CA ILE A 12 -4.02 -2.72 -12.99
C ILE A 12 -4.59 -3.90 -12.21
N PHE A 13 -5.26 -3.68 -11.07
CA PHE A 13 -5.79 -4.81 -10.30
C PHE A 13 -6.88 -5.58 -11.03
N ARG A 14 -7.88 -4.89 -11.59
CA ARG A 14 -8.92 -5.57 -12.38
C ARG A 14 -8.31 -6.33 -13.55
N GLN A 15 -7.36 -5.74 -14.27
CA GLN A 15 -6.64 -6.42 -15.36
C GLN A 15 -5.87 -7.65 -14.85
N ALA A 16 -5.24 -7.57 -13.67
CA ALA A 16 -4.55 -8.71 -13.07
C ALA A 16 -5.51 -9.86 -12.78
N LEU A 17 -6.76 -9.60 -12.35
CA LEU A 17 -7.77 -10.65 -12.17
C LEU A 17 -8.08 -11.38 -13.48
N PHE A 18 -8.29 -10.65 -14.58
CA PHE A 18 -8.52 -11.24 -15.90
C PHE A 18 -7.31 -12.07 -16.35
N ASN A 19 -6.10 -11.53 -16.20
CA ASN A 19 -4.88 -12.25 -16.55
C ASN A 19 -4.70 -13.52 -15.71
N SER A 20 -5.04 -13.49 -14.42
CA SER A 20 -5.02 -14.68 -13.57
C SER A 20 -6.03 -15.72 -14.00
N HIS A 21 -7.23 -15.32 -14.44
CA HIS A 21 -8.17 -16.26 -15.04
C HIS A 21 -7.55 -16.97 -16.25
N ASP A 22 -6.92 -16.23 -17.16
CA ASP A 22 -6.29 -16.81 -18.35
C ASP A 22 -5.18 -17.82 -18.01
N LEU A 23 -4.41 -17.55 -16.95
CA LEU A 23 -3.33 -18.43 -16.49
C LEU A 23 -3.83 -19.69 -15.77
N LEU A 24 -5.00 -19.64 -15.15
CA LEU A 24 -5.53 -20.78 -14.40
C LEU A 24 -6.08 -21.86 -15.34
N LYS A 25 -5.73 -23.12 -15.03
CA LYS A 25 -6.44 -24.28 -15.57
C LYS A 25 -7.88 -24.30 -15.07
N PRO A 26 -8.81 -25.03 -15.73
CA PRO A 26 -10.13 -25.29 -15.16
C PRO A 26 -10.03 -25.80 -13.73
N HIS A 27 -10.87 -25.26 -12.83
CA HIS A 27 -10.82 -25.49 -11.38
C HIS A 27 -9.54 -25.05 -10.66
N GLY A 28 -8.62 -24.38 -11.35
CA GLY A 28 -7.44 -23.79 -10.74
C GLY A 28 -7.83 -22.76 -9.68
N GLU A 29 -7.06 -22.73 -8.60
CA GLU A 29 -7.25 -21.85 -7.46
C GLU A 29 -6.10 -20.86 -7.38
N LEU A 30 -6.37 -19.71 -6.80
CA LEU A 30 -5.39 -18.67 -6.53
C LEU A 30 -5.66 -18.04 -5.16
N VAL A 31 -4.59 -17.51 -4.58
CA VAL A 31 -4.64 -16.73 -3.35
C VAL A 31 -4.02 -15.37 -3.61
N TYR A 32 -4.71 -14.33 -3.20
CA TYR A 32 -4.18 -12.97 -3.16
C TYR A 32 -4.01 -12.48 -1.72
N LEU A 33 -2.95 -11.71 -1.51
CA LEU A 33 -2.64 -11.07 -0.23
C LEU A 33 -2.45 -9.56 -0.44
N PHE A 34 -3.20 -8.73 0.27
CA PHE A 34 -3.11 -7.27 0.14
C PHE A 34 -3.06 -6.55 1.48
N LEU A 35 -2.36 -5.43 1.52
CA LEU A 35 -2.61 -4.40 2.53
C LEU A 35 -3.89 -3.65 2.14
N TYR A 36 -4.94 -3.74 2.97
CA TYR A 36 -6.28 -3.28 2.60
C TYR A 36 -6.74 -2.00 3.30
N LYS A 37 -5.95 -1.44 4.22
CA LYS A 37 -6.18 -0.11 4.80
C LYS A 37 -4.99 0.79 4.48
N ARG A 38 -5.11 2.06 4.88
CA ARG A 38 -4.09 3.10 4.73
C ARG A 38 -2.70 2.55 5.00
N VAL A 39 -1.87 2.57 3.95
CA VAL A 39 -0.47 2.11 4.00
C VAL A 39 0.38 3.27 4.53
N PRO A 40 1.25 3.06 5.54
CA PRO A 40 1.98 4.13 6.21
C PRO A 40 2.74 5.09 5.28
N VAL A 41 3.30 4.59 4.18
CA VAL A 41 4.03 5.42 3.20
C VAL A 41 3.16 6.52 2.59
N PHE A 42 1.88 6.23 2.27
CA PHE A 42 0.97 7.23 1.69
C PHE A 42 0.48 8.22 2.76
N GLU A 43 0.38 7.79 4.01
CA GLU A 43 0.11 8.71 5.12
C GLU A 43 1.27 9.70 5.32
N CYS A 44 2.52 9.26 5.17
CA CYS A 44 3.69 10.14 5.21
C CYS A 44 3.62 11.19 4.10
N TYR A 45 3.18 10.82 2.89
CA TYR A 45 3.00 11.77 1.80
C TYR A 45 1.88 12.77 2.07
N ARG A 46 0.82 12.38 2.78
CA ARG A 46 -0.21 13.33 3.23
C ARG A 46 0.32 14.31 4.27
N GLU A 47 1.16 13.85 5.20
CA GLU A 47 1.80 14.77 6.15
C GLU A 47 2.73 15.75 5.41
N LEU A 48 3.52 15.25 4.45
CA LEU A 48 4.37 16.11 3.62
C LEU A 48 3.58 17.06 2.72
N SER A 49 2.38 16.71 2.25
CA SER A 49 1.57 17.60 1.40
C SER A 49 1.04 18.84 2.11
N ARG A 50 1.02 18.82 3.44
CA ARG A 50 0.73 19.99 4.29
C ARG A 50 1.88 21.00 4.34
N ILE A 51 3.06 20.61 3.86
CA ILE A 51 4.24 21.45 3.81
C ILE A 51 4.34 22.03 2.39
N ASP A 52 4.17 23.35 2.25
CA ASP A 52 4.06 24.03 0.95
C ASP A 52 5.20 23.69 -0.04
N ARG A 53 6.44 23.56 0.45
CA ARG A 53 7.62 23.19 -0.37
C ARG A 53 7.53 21.79 -0.99
N TRP A 54 6.84 20.85 -0.36
CA TRP A 54 6.74 19.45 -0.82
C TRP A 54 5.44 19.13 -1.52
N LYS A 55 4.43 19.98 -1.37
CA LYS A 55 3.09 19.83 -1.92
C LYS A 55 3.10 19.43 -3.40
N ARG A 56 3.91 20.10 -4.23
CA ARG A 56 4.03 19.80 -5.68
C ARG A 56 4.46 18.37 -6.02
N TYR A 57 5.08 17.66 -5.08
CA TYR A 57 5.55 16.29 -5.27
C TYR A 57 4.61 15.24 -4.67
N THR A 58 3.72 15.65 -3.77
CA THR A 58 2.90 14.77 -2.94
C THR A 58 1.41 14.81 -3.30
N GLU A 59 0.93 15.82 -4.02
CA GLU A 59 -0.47 16.00 -4.41
C GLU A 59 -1.10 14.72 -5.02
N ASP A 60 -0.40 14.06 -5.95
CA ASP A 60 -0.91 12.84 -6.60
C ASP A 60 -0.91 11.60 -5.70
N PHE A 61 -0.19 11.63 -4.58
CA PHE A 61 0.00 10.47 -3.69
C PHE A 61 -0.70 10.60 -2.34
N ALA A 62 -0.98 11.82 -1.88
CA ALA A 62 -1.53 12.11 -0.55
C ALA A 62 -2.91 11.47 -0.31
N ASP A 63 -3.65 11.24 -1.39
CA ASP A 63 -4.98 10.63 -1.39
C ASP A 63 -4.99 9.21 -1.96
N PHE A 64 -3.84 8.51 -1.96
CA PHE A 64 -3.82 7.11 -2.32
C PHE A 64 -4.63 6.29 -1.29
N ILE A 65 -5.71 5.69 -1.78
CA ILE A 65 -6.65 4.87 -1.01
C ILE A 65 -6.64 3.48 -1.66
N PRO A 66 -6.19 2.42 -0.95
CA PRO A 66 -6.27 1.05 -1.45
C PRO A 66 -7.68 0.71 -1.94
N ARG A 67 -7.80 -0.07 -3.01
CA ARG A 67 -9.10 -0.34 -3.67
C ARG A 67 -10.19 -0.85 -2.72
N TYR A 68 -9.78 -1.66 -1.73
CA TYR A 68 -10.66 -2.29 -0.75
C TYR A 68 -10.64 -1.61 0.63
N SER A 69 -10.13 -0.37 0.72
CA SER A 69 -10.26 0.44 1.93
C SER A 69 -11.56 1.25 1.88
N GLY A 70 -12.65 0.71 2.42
CA GLY A 70 -13.95 1.39 2.44
C GLY A 70 -15.07 0.55 3.05
N SER A 71 -16.23 1.12 3.34
CA SER A 71 -17.38 0.35 3.85
C SER A 71 -17.96 -0.61 2.79
N ASP A 72 -17.81 -0.28 1.52
CA ASP A 72 -18.28 -1.06 0.36
C ASP A 72 -17.27 -2.09 -0.16
N ARG A 73 -16.25 -2.42 0.65
CA ARG A 73 -15.13 -3.28 0.24
C ARG A 73 -15.58 -4.68 -0.23
N ILE A 74 -16.58 -5.27 0.44
CA ILE A 74 -17.05 -6.63 0.16
C ILE A 74 -17.75 -6.69 -1.18
N SER A 75 -18.72 -5.80 -1.41
CA SER A 75 -19.45 -5.76 -2.68
C SER A 75 -18.52 -5.45 -3.85
N LYS A 76 -17.52 -4.57 -3.67
CA LYS A 76 -16.47 -4.34 -4.67
C LYS A 76 -15.66 -5.58 -4.98
N LEU A 77 -15.21 -6.31 -3.95
CA LEU A 77 -14.46 -7.55 -4.10
C LEU A 77 -15.28 -8.59 -4.88
N GLU A 78 -16.52 -8.83 -4.46
CA GLU A 78 -17.42 -9.79 -5.11
C GLU A 78 -17.66 -9.43 -6.59
N ASN A 79 -17.91 -8.15 -6.88
CA ASN A 79 -18.11 -7.66 -8.25
C ASN A 79 -16.85 -7.82 -9.11
N ASP A 80 -15.69 -7.36 -8.62
CA ASP A 80 -14.45 -7.43 -9.40
C ASP A 80 -14.07 -8.88 -9.76
N PHE A 81 -14.21 -9.82 -8.82
CA PHE A 81 -13.93 -11.24 -9.07
C PHE A 81 -14.98 -11.89 -9.98
N ALA A 82 -16.26 -11.55 -9.81
CA ALA A 82 -17.32 -12.06 -10.66
C ALA A 82 -17.14 -11.62 -12.13
N GLU A 83 -16.79 -10.35 -12.36
CA GLU A 83 -16.49 -9.82 -13.69
C GLU A 83 -15.30 -10.52 -14.36
N ALA A 84 -14.28 -10.90 -13.59
CA ALA A 84 -13.14 -11.67 -14.07
C ALA A 84 -13.41 -13.17 -14.23
N ASN A 85 -14.68 -13.61 -14.13
CA ASN A 85 -15.10 -15.01 -14.17
C ASN A 85 -14.37 -15.91 -13.15
N LEU A 86 -14.05 -15.32 -11.99
CA LEU A 86 -13.51 -16.01 -10.83
C LEU A 86 -14.62 -16.17 -9.78
N LYS A 87 -14.68 -17.34 -9.14
CA LYS A 87 -15.51 -17.58 -7.96
C LYS A 87 -14.70 -17.24 -6.73
N LEU A 88 -15.15 -16.23 -5.99
CA LEU A 88 -14.65 -15.96 -4.64
C LEU A 88 -15.03 -17.13 -3.73
N VAL A 89 -14.04 -17.82 -3.16
CA VAL A 89 -14.24 -18.98 -2.28
C VAL A 89 -14.28 -18.55 -0.82
N SER A 90 -13.32 -17.73 -0.41
CA SER A 90 -13.28 -17.10 0.91
C SER A 90 -12.46 -15.81 0.86
N TYR A 91 -12.63 -14.98 1.89
CA TYR A 91 -11.79 -13.82 2.14
C TYR A 91 -11.70 -13.58 3.65
N GLU A 92 -10.55 -13.10 4.10
CA GLU A 92 -10.26 -12.87 5.51
C GLU A 92 -9.59 -11.50 5.68
N PHE A 93 -10.10 -10.73 6.65
CA PHE A 93 -9.53 -9.43 7.02
C PHE A 93 -8.83 -9.58 8.36
N GLU A 94 -7.51 -9.63 8.30
CA GLU A 94 -6.67 -9.93 9.44
C GLU A 94 -5.87 -8.70 9.87
N LYS A 95 -5.39 -8.76 11.10
CA LYS A 95 -4.42 -7.82 11.64
C LYS A 95 -3.20 -8.63 12.01
N GLU A 96 -2.20 -8.58 11.15
CA GLU A 96 -0.92 -9.24 11.35
C GLU A 96 0.02 -8.31 12.11
N SER A 97 1.10 -8.89 12.64
CA SER A 97 2.18 -8.12 13.24
C SER A 97 3.54 -8.60 12.78
N ILE A 98 4.44 -7.65 12.60
CA ILE A 98 5.85 -7.89 12.30
C ILE A 98 6.68 -7.22 13.38
N ILE A 99 7.75 -7.90 13.79
CA ILE A 99 8.76 -7.37 14.69
C ILE A 99 9.95 -6.93 13.84
N PHE A 100 10.31 -5.66 13.93
CA PHE A 100 11.54 -5.14 13.38
C PHE A 100 12.60 -5.16 14.46
N THR A 101 13.76 -5.72 14.13
CA THR A 101 14.92 -5.84 15.02
C THR A 101 15.48 -4.49 15.48
N SER A 102 15.11 -3.39 14.81
CA SER A 102 15.43 -2.03 15.23
C SER A 102 14.47 -1.01 14.60
N ARG A 103 14.31 0.17 15.22
CA ARG A 103 13.65 1.32 14.57
C ARG A 103 14.36 1.71 13.29
N ARG A 104 15.69 1.56 13.23
CA ARG A 104 16.49 1.79 12.01
C ARG A 104 16.02 0.92 10.84
N ASN A 105 15.63 -0.34 11.08
CA ASN A 105 15.10 -1.20 10.03
C ASN A 105 13.76 -0.71 9.49
N LEU A 106 12.85 -0.28 10.36
CA LEU A 106 11.57 0.29 9.95
C LEU A 106 11.75 1.61 9.18
N LEU A 107 12.65 2.49 9.65
CA LEU A 107 12.97 3.72 8.93
C LEU A 107 13.56 3.43 7.55
N SER A 108 14.50 2.47 7.46
CA SER A 108 15.10 2.05 6.18
C SER A 108 14.04 1.54 5.20
N LEU A 109 13.05 0.77 5.67
CA LEU A 109 11.91 0.34 4.85
C LEU A 109 11.12 1.54 4.31
N HIS A 110 10.81 2.51 5.17
CA HIS A 110 10.10 3.74 4.76
C HIS A 110 10.88 4.55 3.72
N LEU A 111 12.20 4.67 3.88
CA LEU A 111 13.06 5.39 2.93
C LEU A 111 13.16 4.65 1.60
N THR A 112 13.25 3.33 1.63
CA THR A 112 13.31 2.47 0.43
C THR A 112 12.02 2.56 -0.39
N MET A 113 10.86 2.64 0.28
CA MET A 113 9.57 2.80 -0.39
C MET A 113 9.26 4.23 -0.85
N ASN A 114 10.11 5.22 -0.51
CA ASN A 114 9.86 6.62 -0.83
C ASN A 114 10.16 6.91 -2.31
N SER A 115 9.12 6.86 -3.14
CA SER A 115 9.19 7.18 -4.56
C SER A 115 9.36 8.67 -4.85
N ILE A 116 9.06 9.55 -3.89
CA ILE A 116 9.14 11.01 -4.05
C ILE A 116 10.59 11.49 -3.98
N TYR A 117 11.45 10.82 -3.22
CA TYR A 117 12.85 11.23 -3.02
C TYR A 117 13.61 11.47 -4.34
N GLN A 118 13.34 10.66 -5.37
CA GLN A 118 13.96 10.78 -6.69
C GLN A 118 13.47 12.00 -7.50
N LEU A 119 12.32 12.57 -7.14
CA LEU A 119 11.73 13.74 -7.79
C LEU A 119 12.24 15.06 -7.18
N VAL A 120 12.83 15.00 -5.99
CA VAL A 120 13.31 16.18 -5.25
C VAL A 120 14.70 16.59 -5.78
N PRO A 121 14.91 17.88 -6.11
CA PRO A 121 16.21 18.44 -6.49
C PRO A 121 17.30 18.14 -5.47
N GLU A 122 18.53 17.95 -5.94
CA GLU A 122 19.65 17.48 -5.10
C GLU A 122 19.94 18.40 -3.91
N ASP A 123 19.86 19.71 -4.12
CA ASP A 123 20.03 20.76 -3.11
C ASP A 123 18.94 20.74 -2.02
N HIS A 124 17.77 20.17 -2.32
CA HIS A 124 16.65 20.04 -1.41
C HIS A 124 16.51 18.65 -0.76
N LYS A 125 17.26 17.64 -1.21
CA LYS A 125 17.12 16.24 -0.75
C LYS A 125 17.34 16.06 0.74
N LYS A 126 18.37 16.71 1.32
CA LYS A 126 18.63 16.64 2.77
C LYS A 126 17.43 17.16 3.56
N GLN A 127 16.96 18.35 3.22
CA GLN A 127 15.81 18.97 3.89
C GLN A 127 14.54 18.11 3.74
N PHE A 128 14.34 17.51 2.57
CA PHE A 128 13.23 16.60 2.34
C PHE A 128 13.31 15.35 3.22
N LEU A 129 14.49 14.75 3.36
CA LEU A 129 14.68 13.59 4.24
C LEU A 129 14.39 13.93 5.70
N ASP A 130 14.86 15.09 6.18
CA ASP A 130 14.59 15.54 7.55
C ASP A 130 13.08 15.69 7.81
N ASP A 131 12.34 16.27 6.86
CA ASP A 131 10.88 16.40 6.96
C ASP A 131 10.16 15.05 6.79
N TYR A 132 10.68 14.16 5.94
CA TYR A 132 10.11 12.83 5.77
C TYR A 132 10.30 11.95 7.01
N ILE A 133 11.46 12.00 7.68
CA ILE A 133 11.71 11.29 8.94
C ILE A 133 10.72 11.77 10.02
N LYS A 134 10.45 13.08 10.09
CA LYS A 134 9.42 13.62 10.98
C LYS A 134 8.03 13.10 10.62
N ALA A 135 7.68 13.05 9.33
CA ALA A 135 6.40 12.49 8.88
C ALA A 135 6.27 11.00 9.24
N VAL A 136 7.33 10.21 9.04
CA VAL A 136 7.40 8.79 9.44
C VAL A 136 7.23 8.64 10.95
N SER A 137 7.81 9.54 11.73
CA SER A 137 7.70 9.55 13.19
C SER A 137 6.25 9.79 13.63
N VAL A 138 5.58 10.78 13.04
CA VAL A 138 4.17 11.09 13.31
C VAL A 138 3.26 9.93 12.93
N VAL A 139 3.42 9.38 11.73
CA VAL A 139 2.55 8.33 11.19
C VAL A 139 2.62 7.04 12.01
N ASN A 140 3.82 6.68 12.46
CA ASN A 140 4.00 5.44 13.22
C ASN A 140 3.97 5.64 14.75
N GLY A 141 3.89 6.89 15.23
CA GLY A 141 3.88 7.21 16.67
C GLY A 141 5.20 6.88 17.38
N ILE A 142 6.32 6.93 16.67
CA ILE A 142 7.65 6.55 17.16
C ILE A 142 8.61 7.68 16.83
N ASP A 143 9.42 8.08 17.79
CA ASP A 143 10.49 9.03 17.52
C ASP A 143 11.67 8.33 16.83
N PHE A 144 11.92 8.69 15.57
CA PHE A 144 13.09 8.24 14.79
C PHE A 144 14.22 9.28 14.79
N THR A 145 14.06 10.40 15.49
CA THR A 145 15.08 11.45 15.64
C THR A 145 15.96 11.26 16.87
N ASP A 146 15.51 10.41 17.80
CA ASP A 146 16.25 10.00 18.99
C ASP A 146 17.24 8.87 18.65
N GLU A 147 18.52 9.22 18.46
CA GLU A 147 19.59 8.30 18.07
C GLU A 147 19.81 7.17 19.09
N GLU A 148 19.60 7.43 20.39
CA GLU A 148 19.82 6.44 21.45
C GLU A 148 18.83 5.27 21.38
N LYS A 149 17.65 5.51 20.80
CA LYS A 149 16.57 4.52 20.70
C LYS A 149 16.49 3.84 19.34
N LEU A 150 17.36 4.18 18.39
CA LEU A 150 17.27 3.65 17.02
C LEU A 150 17.46 2.14 16.94
N ASP A 151 18.12 1.55 17.93
CA ASP A 151 18.39 0.12 18.03
C ASP A 151 17.34 -0.65 18.84
N ASP A 152 16.30 0.03 19.35
CA ASP A 152 15.17 -0.61 20.02
C ASP A 152 14.37 -1.47 19.04
N GLU A 153 13.99 -2.67 19.47
CA GLU A 153 13.02 -3.51 18.78
C GLU A 153 11.65 -2.84 18.73
N ILE A 154 10.92 -3.05 17.64
CA ILE A 154 9.56 -2.56 17.52
C ILE A 154 8.61 -3.53 16.82
N GLN A 155 7.44 -3.71 17.42
CA GLN A 155 6.33 -4.44 16.82
C GLN A 155 5.39 -3.48 16.09
N MET A 156 5.18 -3.73 14.80
CA MET A 156 4.21 -3.00 13.98
C MET A 156 3.07 -3.93 13.60
N ASN A 157 1.84 -3.45 13.77
CA ASN A 157 0.66 -4.15 13.28
C ASN A 157 0.27 -3.64 11.91
N TYR A 158 -0.16 -4.53 11.02
CA TYR A 158 -0.62 -4.16 9.68
C TYR A 158 -1.86 -4.96 9.24
N PRO A 159 -2.81 -4.30 8.55
CA PRO A 159 -4.04 -4.94 8.11
C PRO A 159 -3.84 -5.69 6.79
N VAL A 160 -4.17 -6.98 6.78
CA VAL A 160 -4.04 -7.88 5.63
C VAL A 160 -5.40 -8.38 5.16
N LEU A 161 -5.61 -8.40 3.85
CA LEU A 161 -6.75 -9.03 3.19
C LEU A 161 -6.23 -10.23 2.43
N THR A 162 -6.62 -11.41 2.87
CA THR A 162 -6.37 -12.68 2.19
C THR A 162 -7.61 -13.03 1.39
N ILE A 163 -7.45 -13.35 0.09
CA ILE A 163 -8.55 -13.73 -0.79
C ILE A 163 -8.23 -15.05 -1.44
N HIS A 164 -9.11 -16.02 -1.30
CA HIS A 164 -9.07 -17.28 -2.02
C HIS A 164 -10.13 -17.28 -3.12
N ALA A 165 -9.71 -17.51 -4.36
CA ALA A 165 -10.62 -17.60 -5.49
C ALA A 165 -10.28 -18.77 -6.41
N ARG A 166 -11.25 -19.16 -7.23
CA ARG A 166 -11.17 -20.30 -8.14
C ARG A 166 -11.74 -19.94 -9.51
N LYS A 167 -11.12 -20.44 -10.57
CA LYS A 167 -11.65 -20.28 -11.94
C LYS A 167 -13.00 -20.98 -12.09
N LYS A 168 -14.00 -20.24 -12.57
CA LYS A 168 -15.30 -20.83 -12.96
C LYS A 168 -15.14 -21.56 -14.29
N ASN A 169 -15.89 -22.65 -14.46
CA ASN A 169 -16.06 -23.24 -15.78
C ASN A 169 -16.95 -22.33 -16.62
N TYR A 170 -16.78 -22.37 -17.94
CA TYR A 170 -17.89 -22.02 -18.82
C TYR A 170 -18.98 -23.06 -18.55
N GLU A 171 -20.12 -22.63 -18.02
CA GLU A 171 -21.32 -23.47 -18.08
C GLU A 171 -21.62 -23.62 -19.59
N ILE A 172 -21.44 -24.83 -20.11
CA ILE A 172 -21.83 -25.23 -21.46
C ILE A 172 -23.31 -25.57 -21.42
#